data_AF-A0A136KPK7-F1
#
_entry.id   AF-A0A136KPK7-F1
#
_cell.length_a   1.000
_cell.length_b   1.000
_cell.length_c   1.000
_cell.angle_alpha   90.00
_cell.angle_beta   90.00
_cell.angle_gamma   90.00
#
_symmetry.space_group_name_H-M   'P 1'
#
loop_
_entity.id
_entity.type
_entity.pdbx_description
1 polymer ?
#
loop_
_entity_poly.entity_id
_entity_poly.type
_entity_poly.pdbx_seq_one_letter_code
_entity_poly.pdbx_strand_id
1 'polypeptide(L)' 'MVEFQAGVFVGNVPGRVRDRLWEKIVEKETKGSAILVHTARTEQGYAVRCHGEPSRMPVDFDGVTLMRHVGAKKGS' A
#
# COMPACT_ATOMS: atom_id res chain seq x y z
N MET A 1 -15.30 -7.07 1.18
CA MET A 1 -13.90 -7.33 0.80
C MET A 1 -13.72 -8.83 0.76
N VAL A 2 -12.92 -9.33 -0.17
CA VAL A 2 -12.60 -10.74 -0.35
C VAL A 2 -11.08 -10.91 -0.31
N GLU A 3 -10.61 -11.99 0.30
CA GLU A 3 -9.21 -12.41 0.18
C GLU A 3 -9.05 -13.17 -1.13
N PHE A 4 -8.37 -12.57 -2.09
CA PHE A 4 -8.18 -13.14 -3.43
C PHE A 4 -7.03 -14.15 -3.44
N GLN A 5 -5.97 -13.85 -2.69
CA GLN A 5 -4.84 -14.73 -2.38
C GLN A 5 -4.40 -14.44 -0.95
N ALA A 6 -3.62 -15.34 -0.35
CA ALA A 6 -3.08 -15.15 1.00
C ALA A 6 -2.41 -13.77 1.13
N GLY A 7 -2.96 -12.91 2.00
CA GLY A 7 -2.45 -11.56 2.23
C GLY A 7 -2.85 -10.51 1.18
N VAL A 8 -3.66 -10.85 0.19
CA VAL A 8 -4.16 -9.93 -0.86
C VAL A 8 -5.67 -9.79 -0.74
N PHE A 9 -6.11 -8.60 -0.34
CA PHE A 9 -7.51 -8.28 -0.11
C PHE A 9 -8.03 -7.28 -1.14
N VAL A 10 -9.22 -7.54 -1.68
CA VAL A 10 -9.87 -6.68 -2.68
C VAL A 10 -11.32 -6.39 -2.27
N GLY A 11 -11.75 -5.14 -2.37
CA GLY A 11 -13.13 -4.80 -2.09
C GLY A 11 -13.44 -3.33 -2.33
N ASN A 12 -14.72 -3.05 -2.55
CA ASN A 12 -15.24 -1.69 -2.57
C ASN A 12 -15.76 -1.34 -1.17
N VAL A 13 -15.15 -0.34 -0.53
CA VAL A 13 -15.54 0.12 0.81
C VAL A 13 -15.49 1.66 0.86
N PRO A 14 -16.35 2.30 1.68
CA PRO A 14 -16.30 3.75 1.88
C PRO A 14 -14.92 4.21 2.40
N GLY A 15 -14.50 5.43 2.02
CA GLY A 15 -13.19 5.98 2.39
C GLY A 15 -12.91 5.94 3.89
N ARG A 16 -13.90 6.28 4.73
CA ARG A 16 -13.77 6.20 6.20
C ARG A 16 -13.50 4.78 6.71
N VAL A 17 -14.11 3.77 6.09
CA VAL A 17 -13.90 2.37 6.47
C VAL A 17 -12.50 1.93 6.03
N ARG A 18 -12.09 2.28 4.81
CA ARG A 18 -10.72 2.05 4.32
C ARG A 18 -9.68 2.66 5.26
N ASP A 19 -9.85 3.92 5.67
CA ASP A 19 -8.88 4.62 6.52
C ASP A 19 -8.74 3.96 7.89
N ARG A 20 -9.85 3.55 8.52
CA ARG A 20 -9.83 2.77 9.77
C ARG A 20 -9.18 1.40 9.62
N LEU A 21 -9.37 0.73 8.48
CA LEU A 21 -8.70 -0.54 8.20
C LEU A 21 -7.19 -0.31 8.06
N TRP A 22 -6.78 0.78 7.40
CA TRP A 22 -5.39 1.15 7.25
C TRP A 22 -4.71 1.42 8.60
N GLU A 23 -5.35 2.20 9.49
CA GLU A 23 -4.87 2.44 10.85
C GLU A 23 -4.61 1.13 11.60
N LYS A 24 -5.57 0.20 11.57
CA LYS A 24 -5.42 -1.12 12.21
C LYS A 24 -4.30 -1.96 11.64
N ILE A 25 -4.05 -1.88 10.32
CA ILE A 25 -2.94 -2.57 9.67
C ILE A 25 -1.63 -1.98 10.19
N VAL A 26 -1.49 -0.65 10.13
CA VAL A 26 -0.30 0.07 10.59
C VAL A 26 0.00 -0.17 12.08
N GLU A 27 -1.02 -0.20 12.94
CA GLU A 27 -0.84 -0.43 14.38
C GLU A 27 -0.42 -1.86 14.73
N LYS A 28 -0.86 -2.86 13.95
CA LYS A 28 -0.60 -4.27 14.24
C LYS A 28 0.68 -4.80 13.59
N GLU A 29 1.16 -4.12 12.55
CA GLU A 29 2.28 -4.62 11.77
C GLU A 29 3.61 -4.39 12.49
N THR A 30 4.13 -5.43 13.12
CA THR A 30 5.39 -5.37 13.88
C THR A 30 6.61 -5.86 13.11
N LYS A 31 6.42 -6.66 12.05
CA LYS A 31 7.54 -7.27 11.27
C LYS A 31 7.29 -7.43 9.76
N GLY A 32 6.18 -6.94 9.23
CA GLY A 32 5.80 -7.10 7.82
C GLY A 32 5.72 -5.77 7.06
N SER A 33 5.15 -5.83 5.86
CA SER A 33 4.88 -4.66 5.05
C SER A 33 3.48 -4.75 4.46
N ALA A 34 2.84 -3.59 4.29
CA ALA A 34 1.50 -3.51 3.73
C ALA A 34 1.46 -2.43 2.65
N ILE A 35 0.72 -2.71 1.58
CA ILE A 35 0.45 -1.78 0.50
C ILE A 35 -1.06 -1.65 0.35
N LEU A 36 -1.56 -0.43 0.38
CA LEU A 36 -2.94 -0.10 0.10
C LEU A 36 -3.00 0.70 -1.20
N VAL A 37 -3.71 0.16 -2.18
CA VAL A 37 -4.10 0.88 -3.40
C VAL A 37 -5.61 1.17 -3.31
N HIS A 38 -6.00 2.42 -3.50
CA HIS A 38 -7.41 2.80 -3.48
C HIS A 38 -7.74 3.86 -4.52
N THR A 39 -8.99 3.89 -4.98
CA THR A 39 -9.49 4.94 -5.87
C THR A 39 -9.30 6.32 -5.24
N ALA A 40 -8.83 7.27 -6.04
CA ALA A 40 -8.60 8.65 -5.65
C ALA A 40 -8.82 9.59 -6.84
N ARG A 41 -9.07 10.87 -6.57
CA ARG A 41 -9.20 11.89 -7.62
C ARG A 41 -7.81 12.44 -7.99
N THR A 42 -6.99 11.56 -8.55
CA THR A 42 -5.65 11.85 -9.11
C THR A 42 -5.66 11.57 -10.62
N GLU A 43 -4.63 11.98 -11.34
CA GLU A 43 -4.50 11.69 -12.78
C GLU A 43 -4.55 10.19 -13.10
N GLN A 44 -3.96 9.36 -12.22
CA GLN A 44 -3.97 7.90 -12.37
C GLN A 44 -5.25 7.23 -11.85
N GLY A 45 -6.16 7.98 -11.22
CA GLY A 45 -7.40 7.45 -10.64
C GLY A 45 -7.23 6.64 -9.34
N TYR A 46 -6.01 6.57 -8.80
CA TYR A 46 -5.71 5.88 -7.54
C TYR A 46 -4.64 6.60 -6.72
N ALA A 47 -4.54 6.22 -5.45
CA ALA A 47 -3.44 6.57 -4.56
C ALA A 47 -2.89 5.29 -3.93
N VAL A 48 -1.60 5.34 -3.57
CA VAL A 48 -0.88 4.23 -2.93
C VAL A 48 -0.42 4.69 -1.54
N ARG A 49 -0.65 3.85 -0.53
CA ARG A 49 -0.05 3.99 0.80
C ARG A 49 0.79 2.75 1.09
N CYS A 50 1.96 2.94 1.69
CA CYS A 50 2.82 1.84 2.11
C CYS A 50 3.16 1.98 3.60
N HIS A 51 3.35 0.83 4.25
CA HIS A 51 3.82 0.72 5.62
C HIS A 51 4.83 -0.41 5.74
N GLY A 52 5.79 -0.27 6.67
CA GLY A 52 6.88 -1.21 6.88
C GLY A 52 7.97 -1.12 5.81
N GLU A 53 8.62 -2.25 5.53
CA GLU A 53 9.72 -2.37 4.56
C GLU A 53 9.31 -3.24 3.34
N PRO A 54 8.41 -2.78 2.47
CA PRO A 54 8.03 -3.55 1.29
C PRO A 54 9.19 -3.61 0.28
N SER A 55 9.23 -4.70 -0.50
CA SER A 55 10.18 -4.85 -1.63
C SER A 55 9.98 -3.80 -2.73
N ARG A 56 8.85 -3.09 -2.72
CA ARG A 56 8.55 -1.98 -3.64
C ARG A 56 7.96 -0.79 -2.89
N MET A 57 8.45 0.39 -3.22
CA MET A 57 7.99 1.65 -2.63
C MET A 57 7.42 2.58 -3.72
N PRO A 58 6.30 3.28 -3.45
CA PRO A 58 5.79 4.30 -4.35
C PRO A 58 6.78 5.47 -4.40
N VAL A 59 7.02 5.98 -5.60
CA VAL A 59 7.84 7.16 -5.86
C VAL A 59 7.08 8.08 -6.80
N ASP A 60 7.17 9.39 -6.56
CA ASP A 60 6.68 10.39 -7.51
C ASP A 60 7.69 10.55 -8.64
N PHE A 61 7.18 10.54 -9.87
CA PHE A 61 7.93 10.81 -11.08
C PHE A 61 7.12 11.76 -11.95
N ASP A 62 7.38 13.06 -11.81
CA ASP A 62 6.71 14.13 -12.54
C ASP A 62 5.17 14.08 -12.36
N GLY A 63 4.71 13.92 -11.12
CA GLY A 63 3.29 13.83 -10.79
C GLY A 63 2.66 12.44 -10.99
N VAL A 64 3.42 11.47 -11.53
CA VAL A 64 2.99 10.08 -11.71
C VAL A 64 3.54 9.21 -10.59
N THR A 65 2.68 8.45 -9.91
CA THR A 65 3.14 7.46 -8.92
C THR A 65 3.59 6.17 -9.61
N LEU A 66 4.87 5.82 -9.42
CA LEU A 66 5.48 4.57 -9.89
C LEU A 66 5.94 3.70 -8.70
N MET A 67 6.14 2.39 -8.93
CA MET A 67 6.63 1.47 -7.90
C MET A 67 8.10 1.11 -8.13
N ARG A 68 8.99 1.69 -7.32
CA ARG A 68 10.43 1.40 -7.36
C ARG A 68 10.74 0.14 -6.57
N HIS A 69 11.50 -0.78 -7.15
CA HIS A 69 12.10 -1.89 -6.41
C HIS A 69 13.14 -1.38 -5.42
N VAL A 70 13.00 -1.79 -4.17
CA VAL A 70 14.02 -1.57 -3.14
C VAL A 70 14.90 -2.80 -3.15
N GLY A 71 16.11 -2.67 -3.71
CA GLY A 71 17.07 -3.77 -3.71
C GLY A 71 17.36 -4.25 -2.29
N ALA A 72 17.64 -5.54 -2.12
CA ALA A 72 18.00 -6.10 -0.81
C ALA A 72 19.18 -5.31 -0.23
N LYS A 73 19.06 -4.82 1.02
CA LYS A 73 20.23 -4.34 1.75
C LYS A 73 21.23 -5.50 1.81
N LYS A 74 22.38 -5.35 1.14
CA LYS A 74 23.53 -6.22 1.42
C LYS A 74 23.83 -6.05 2.90
N GLY A 75 23.70 -7.14 3.67
CA GLY A 75 24.07 -7.15 5.07
C GLY A 75 25.49 -6.62 5.24
N SER A 76 25.65 -5.67 6.16
CA SER A 76 26.95 -5.31 6.74
C SER A 76 27.38 -6.36 7.75
#